data_AF-A0A3D1SWX7-F1
#
_entry.id   AF-A0A3D1SWX7-F1
#
_cell.length_a   1.000
_cell.length_b   1.000
_cell.length_c   1.000
_cell.angle_alpha   90.00
_cell.angle_beta   90.00
_cell.angle_gamma   90.00
#
_symmetry.space_group_name_H-M   'P 1'
#
loop_
_entity.id
_entity.type
_entity.pdbx_description
1 polymer ?
#
loop_
_entity_poly.entity_id
_entity_poly.type
_entity_poly.pdbx_seq_one_letter_code
_entity_poly.pdbx_strand_id
1 'polypeptide(L)' 'MQRLGILGGTFDPIHLAHLMLASEAQHQLSLDRVLFIPSSIPPHKKNGSFADVKQRLRMTELA' A
#
# COMPACT_ATOMS: atom_id res chain seq x y z
N MET A 1 -9.14 -19.49 11.26
CA MET A 1 -9.00 -18.05 11.53
C MET A 1 -8.36 -17.42 10.30
N GLN A 2 -8.87 -16.27 9.81
CA GLN A 2 -8.33 -15.63 8.61
C GLN A 2 -7.04 -14.86 8.95
N ARG A 3 -5.97 -15.08 8.17
CA ARG A 3 -4.66 -14.43 8.26
C ARG A 3 -4.61 -13.24 7.29
N LEU A 4 -4.57 -12.04 7.85
CA LEU A 4 -4.60 -10.79 7.10
C LEU A 4 -3.23 -10.12 7.09
N GLY A 5 -2.72 -9.80 5.90
CA GLY A 5 -1.58 -8.91 5.73
C GLY A 5 -2.01 -7.45 5.59
N ILE A 6 -1.20 -6.52 6.10
CA ILE A 6 -1.39 -5.09 5.92
C ILE A 6 -0.11 -4.51 5.36
N LEU A 7 -0.17 -3.95 4.14
CA LEU A 7 0.91 -3.20 3.53
C LEU A 7 0.57 -1.71 3.55
N GLY A 8 1.11 -1.01 4.54
CA GLY A 8 0.99 0.44 4.66
C GLY A 8 2.06 1.15 3.83
N GLY A 9 1.68 2.24 3.16
CA GLY A 9 2.62 3.02 2.36
C GLY A 9 2.06 4.39 1.98
N THR A 10 2.92 5.30 1.52
CA THR A 10 2.44 6.55 0.92
C THR A 10 1.80 6.28 -0.44
N PHE A 11 2.33 5.32 -1.22
CA PHE A 11 1.83 4.98 -2.56
C PHE A 11 1.66 6.21 -3.46
N ASP A 12 2.77 6.89 -3.73
CA ASP A 12 2.82 8.12 -4.53
C ASP A 12 3.83 8.03 -5.68
N PRO A 13 3.53 7.28 -6.76
CA PRO A 13 2.38 6.39 -6.93
C PRO A 13 2.63 4.97 -6.40
N ILE A 14 1.58 4.15 -6.33
CA ILE A 14 1.75 2.69 -6.25
C ILE A 14 2.43 2.17 -7.53
N HIS A 15 3.18 1.08 -7.45
CA HIS A 15 3.94 0.53 -8.58
C HIS A 15 4.23 -0.96 -8.38
N LEU A 16 4.75 -1.64 -9.41
CA LEU A 16 4.94 -3.10 -9.45
C LEU A 16 5.68 -3.66 -8.23
N ALA A 17 6.74 -3.02 -7.75
CA ALA A 17 7.45 -3.53 -6.59
C ALA A 17 6.59 -3.59 -5.31
N HIS A 18 5.62 -2.68 -5.13
CA HIS A 18 4.66 -2.77 -4.01
C HIS A 18 3.75 -4.00 -4.14
N LEU A 19 3.28 -4.27 -5.36
CA LEU A 19 2.42 -5.41 -5.66
C LEU A 19 3.18 -6.73 -5.49
N MET A 20 4.42 -6.80 -5.96
CA MET A 20 5.30 -7.95 -5.78
C MET A 20 5.55 -8.23 -4.30
N LEU A 21 5.84 -7.20 -3.50
CA LEU A 21 6.02 -7.36 -2.05
C LEU A 21 4.76 -7.90 -1.37
N ALA A 22 3.58 -7.38 -1.72
CA ALA A 22 2.32 -7.87 -1.16
C ALA A 22 2.04 -9.33 -1.57
N SER A 23 2.24 -9.67 -2.85
CA SER A 23 2.05 -11.03 -3.38
C SER A 23 3.01 -12.02 -2.73
N GLU A 24 4.29 -11.65 -2.60
CA GLU A 24 5.30 -12.52 -2.02
C GLU A 24 5.04 -12.75 -0.53
N ALA A 25 4.71 -11.69 0.22
CA ALA A 25 4.32 -11.80 1.62
C ALA A 25 3.07 -12.66 1.79
N GLN A 26 2.08 -12.52 0.90
CA GLN A 26 0.88 -13.35 0.91
C GLN A 26 1.24 -14.84 0.76
N HIS A 27 2.09 -15.16 -0.22
CA HIS A 27 2.50 -16.53 -0.50
C HIS A 27 3.35 -17.12 0.62
N GLN A 28 4.48 -16.48 0.94
CA GLN A 28 5.46 -17.00 1.91
C GLN A 28 4.87 -17.14 3.32
N LEU A 29 3.98 -16.22 3.70
CA LEU A 29 3.36 -16.25 5.03
C LEU A 29 2.02 -16.96 5.05
N SER A 30 1.54 -17.52 3.93
CA SER A 30 0.22 -18.17 3.81
C SER A 30 -0.91 -17.28 4.34
N LEU A 31 -0.96 -16.04 3.85
CA LEU A 31 -2.02 -15.07 4.19
C LEU A 31 -3.22 -15.28 3.27
N ASP A 32 -4.43 -15.13 3.81
CA ASP A 32 -5.66 -15.22 3.02
C ASP A 32 -5.82 -14.02 2.08
N ARG A 33 -5.34 -12.83 2.50
CA ARG A 33 -5.33 -11.60 1.69
C ARG A 33 -4.37 -10.57 2.27
N VAL A 34 -4.00 -9.58 1.45
CA VAL A 34 -3.25 -8.39 1.86
C VAL A 34 -4.08 -7.14 1.58
N LEU A 35 -4.14 -6.23 2.56
CA LEU A 35 -4.75 -4.90 2.41
C LEU A 35 -3.66 -3.86 2.17
N PHE A 36 -3.85 -3.06 1.12
CA PHE A 36 -3.06 -1.84 0.92
C PHE A 36 -3.70 -0.70 1.70
N ILE A 37 -2.93 -0.02 2.55
CA ILE A 37 -3.40 1.14 3.32
C ILE A 37 -2.59 2.38 2.92
N PRO A 38 -3.09 3.22 1.98
CA PRO A 38 -2.46 4.48 1.64
C PRO A 38 -2.51 5.43 2.84
N SER A 39 -1.34 5.93 3.24
CA SER A 39 -1.21 6.85 4.38
C SER A 39 -1.82 8.21 4.05
N SER A 40 -2.82 8.65 4.82
CA SER A 40 -3.42 9.99 4.63
C SER A 40 -2.38 11.11 4.82
N ILE A 41 -1.66 11.08 5.95
CA ILE A 41 -0.57 12.00 6.26
C ILE A 41 0.67 11.15 6.60
N PRO A 42 1.69 11.08 5.71
CA PRO A 42 2.91 10.33 6.00
C PRO A 42 3.67 10.97 7.18
N PRO A 43 3.84 10.28 8.33
CA PRO A 43 4.34 10.89 9.56
C PRO A 43 5.76 11.46 9.45
N HIS A 44 6.57 10.90 8.54
CA HIS A 44 7.96 11.27 8.33
C HIS A 44 8.19 12.15 7.09
N LYS A 45 7.14 12.51 6.34
CA LYS A 45 7.29 13.32 5.13
C LYS A 45 6.46 14.62 5.22
N LYS A 46 6.76 15.45 6.21
CA LYS A 46 5.99 16.68 6.49
C LYS A 46 6.15 17.79 5.44
N ASN A 47 7.20 17.74 4.61
CA ASN A 47 7.59 18.84 3.71
C ASN A 47 7.68 18.43 2.21
N GLY A 48 7.15 17.27 1.82
CA GLY A 48 7.17 16.84 0.42
C GLY A 48 5.93 17.31 -0.35
N SER A 49 6.10 17.57 -1.64
CA SER A 49 4.96 17.63 -2.57
C SER A 49 4.53 16.19 -2.83
N PHE A 50 3.33 15.84 -2.36
CA PHE A 50 2.70 14.55 -2.62
C PHE A 50 1.47 14.74 -3.50
N ALA A 51 1.11 13.72 -4.27
CA ALA A 51 -0.22 13.69 -4.85
C ALA A 51 -1.28 13.71 -3.74
N ASP A 52 -2.43 14.32 -4.05
CA ASP A 52 -3.56 14.41 -3.12
C ASP A 52 -3.94 13.02 -2.60
N VAL A 53 -4.41 12.94 -1.36
CA VAL A 53 -4.78 11.67 -0.74
C VAL A 53 -5.79 10.90 -1.59
N LYS A 54 -6.73 11.59 -2.26
CA LYS A 54 -7.71 10.95 -3.15
C LYS A 54 -7.05 10.43 -4.43
N GLN A 55 -6.05 11.13 -4.96
CA GLN A 55 -5.29 10.66 -6.11
C GLN A 55 -4.51 9.40 -5.76
N ARG A 56 -3.82 9.37 -4.61
CA ARG A 56 -3.07 8.20 -4.16
C ARG A 56 -3.97 7.01 -3.86
N LEU A 57 -5.10 7.25 -3.22
CA LEU A 57 -6.14 6.22 -3.05
C LEU A 57 -6.60 5.68 -4.40
N ARG A 58 -6.94 6.57 -5.35
CA ARG A 58 -7.40 6.17 -6.67
C ARG A 58 -6.36 5.39 -7.45
N MET A 59 -5.10 5.79 -7.40
CA MET A 59 -4.01 5.04 -8.02
C MET A 59 -3.84 3.67 -7.36
N THR A 60 -4.01 3.58 -6.05
CA THR A 60 -3.97 2.30 -5.30
C THR A 60 -5.11 1.37 -5.68
N GLU A 61 -6.31 1.89 -5.95
CA GLU A 61 -7.46 1.10 -6.43
C GLU A 61 -7.30 0.57 -7.86
N LEU A 62 -6.53 1.28 -8.71
CA LEU A 62 -6.34 0.95 -10.12
C LEU A 62 -5.20 -0.04 -10.37
N ALA A 63 -4.32 -0.23 -9.40
CA ALA A 63 -3.16 -1.10 -9.49
C ALA A 63 -3.50 -2.56 -9.14
#